data_AF-I1RDU8-F1
#
_entry.id   AF-I1RDU8-F1
#
_cell.length_a   1.000
_cell.length_b   1.000
_cell.length_c   1.000
_cell.angle_alpha   90.00
_cell.angle_beta   90.00
_cell.angle_gamma   90.00
#
_symmetry.space_group_name_H-M   'P 1'
#
loop_
_entity.id
_entity.type
_entity.pdbx_description
1 polymer ?
#
loop_
_entity_poly.entity_id
_entity_poly.type
_entity_poly.pdbx_seq_one_letter_code
_entity_poly.pdbx_strand_id
1 'polypeptide(L)'
;MLGSKILFLIAATSNVVFAAYGCGEVNVVYTGLPGRHKYVKEQGGDPDVTEKNIEDYTREMREAGYNVRGIWRGPEIEGSEFAENVKGVDWHAAGVGFGVRGSNMTDLTGLFEENLAIYREEAPDAKFVFNYNPRSFLWSVKRYFPISTDCKDHPGKDLGFITLCDEACN
;
A
#
# COMPACT_ATOMS: atom_id res chain seq x y z
N MET A 1 59.49 27.29 8.13
CA MET A 1 58.71 26.21 8.76
C MET A 1 57.23 26.46 8.51
N LEU A 2 56.55 25.39 8.07
CA LEU A 2 55.14 25.21 7.71
C LEU A 2 54.11 26.19 8.31
N GLY A 3 53.39 26.91 7.44
CA GLY A 3 52.08 27.50 7.75
C GLY A 3 50.99 26.54 7.29
N SER A 4 50.30 25.89 8.23
CA SER A 4 49.23 24.93 7.96
C SER A 4 47.97 25.65 7.48
N LYS A 5 47.59 25.46 6.22
CA LYS A 5 46.29 25.89 5.69
C LYS A 5 45.26 24.81 6.01
N ILE A 6 44.42 25.07 7.01
CA ILE A 6 43.25 24.23 7.31
C ILE A 6 42.21 24.50 6.23
N LEU A 7 42.01 23.50 5.36
CA LEU A 7 40.94 23.49 4.36
C LEU A 7 39.68 22.96 5.05
N PHE A 8 38.71 23.84 5.34
CA PHE A 8 37.38 23.42 5.79
C PHE A 8 36.62 22.81 4.61
N LEU A 9 36.49 21.48 4.61
CA LEU A 9 35.54 20.76 3.77
C LEU A 9 34.12 21.01 4.31
N ILE A 10 33.34 21.83 3.61
CA ILE A 10 31.91 21.94 3.85
C ILE A 10 31.26 20.70 3.24
N ALA A 11 30.80 19.79 4.10
CA ALA A 11 29.95 18.69 3.67
C ALA A 11 28.60 19.27 3.23
N ALA A 12 28.30 19.23 1.92
CA ALA A 12 26.97 19.55 1.43
C ALA A 12 26.01 18.45 1.90
N THR A 13 25.19 18.76 2.91
CA THR A 13 24.06 17.92 3.27
C THR A 13 22.99 18.09 2.18
N SER A 14 22.89 17.11 1.28
CA SER A 14 21.75 17.02 0.36
C SER A 14 20.49 16.76 1.17
N ASN A 15 19.78 17.84 1.54
CA ASN A 15 18.40 17.74 1.96
C ASN A 15 17.61 17.26 0.74
N VAL A 16 17.30 15.96 0.69
CA VAL A 16 16.33 15.44 -0.26
C VAL A 16 14.98 16.03 0.13
N VAL A 17 14.65 17.17 -0.48
CA VAL A 17 13.30 17.71 -0.44
C VAL A 17 12.49 16.78 -1.34
N PHE A 18 11.77 15.82 -0.73
CA PHE A 18 10.71 15.14 -1.46
C PHE A 18 9.73 16.22 -1.90
N ALA A 19 9.54 16.37 -3.22
CA ALA A 19 8.49 17.24 -3.74
C ALA A 19 7.18 16.77 -3.10
N ALA A 20 6.54 17.68 -2.36
CA ALA A 20 5.29 17.34 -1.71
C ALA A 20 4.18 17.30 -2.75
N TYR A 21 3.39 16.23 -2.73
CA TYR A 21 2.30 16.04 -3.68
C TYR A 21 1.09 16.89 -3.27
N GLY A 22 0.29 17.26 -4.27
CA GLY A 22 -1.05 17.82 -4.10
C GLY A 22 -2.10 16.74 -3.84
N CYS A 23 -3.29 17.16 -3.42
CA CYS A 23 -4.44 16.28 -3.28
C CYS A 23 -4.82 15.67 -4.63
N GLY A 24 -5.02 14.36 -4.67
CA GLY A 24 -5.45 13.61 -5.86
C GLY A 24 -4.35 13.34 -6.88
N GLU A 25 -3.07 13.61 -6.57
CA GLU A 25 -1.95 13.33 -7.48
C GLU A 25 -1.38 11.92 -7.32
N VAL A 26 -1.47 11.35 -6.11
CA VAL A 26 -0.82 10.08 -5.78
C VAL A 26 -1.82 8.93 -5.93
N ASN A 27 -1.54 8.01 -6.86
CA ASN A 27 -2.30 6.77 -7.04
C ASN A 27 -1.70 5.63 -6.21
N VAL A 28 -2.54 4.96 -5.44
CA VAL A 28 -2.17 3.85 -4.54
C VAL A 28 -2.99 2.63 -4.90
N VAL A 29 -2.32 1.52 -5.17
CA VAL A 29 -2.95 0.19 -5.21
C VAL A 29 -2.57 -0.57 -3.94
N TYR A 30 -3.54 -1.20 -3.29
CA TYR A 30 -3.31 -2.01 -2.10
C TYR A 30 -3.99 -3.37 -2.24
N THR A 31 -3.32 -4.41 -1.76
CA THR A 31 -3.89 -5.76 -1.65
C THR A 31 -3.68 -6.34 -0.27
N GLY A 32 -4.38 -7.43 0.01
CA GLY A 32 -4.40 -8.18 1.25
C GLY A 32 -5.55 -9.18 1.22
N LEU A 33 -5.74 -9.89 2.33
CA LEU A 33 -6.92 -10.73 2.48
C LEU A 33 -8.20 -9.88 2.54
N PRO A 34 -9.29 -10.32 1.90
CA PRO A 34 -10.63 -9.85 2.23
C PRO A 34 -10.89 -10.04 3.73
N GLY A 35 -11.61 -9.11 4.35
CA GLY A 35 -11.84 -9.15 5.80
C GLY A 35 -12.53 -10.43 6.26
N ARG A 36 -13.40 -10.99 5.43
CA ARG A 36 -14.15 -12.22 5.71
C ARG A 36 -13.47 -13.53 5.30
N HIS A 37 -12.28 -13.45 4.71
CA HIS A 37 -11.56 -14.64 4.27
C HIS A 37 -11.23 -15.58 5.45
N LYS A 38 -11.30 -16.90 5.26
CA LYS A 38 -11.05 -17.92 6.29
C LYS A 38 -9.73 -17.72 7.05
N TYR A 39 -8.67 -17.30 6.34
CA TYR A 39 -7.37 -17.03 6.94
C TYR A 39 -7.34 -15.80 7.85
N VAL A 40 -8.35 -14.93 7.83
CA VAL A 40 -8.49 -13.90 8.88
C VAL A 40 -8.83 -14.56 10.22
N LYS A 41 -9.81 -15.48 10.24
CA LYS A 41 -10.19 -16.23 11.44
C LYS A 41 -9.04 -17.12 11.93
N GLU A 42 -8.38 -17.84 11.02
CA GLU A 42 -7.27 -18.74 11.37
C GLU A 42 -6.06 -17.99 11.96
N GLN A 43 -5.86 -16.73 11.56
CA GLN A 43 -4.86 -15.85 12.16
C GLN A 43 -5.33 -15.19 13.49
N GLY A 44 -6.51 -15.56 13.99
CA GLY A 44 -7.08 -15.04 15.23
C GLY A 44 -7.75 -13.66 15.09
N GLY A 45 -7.96 -13.20 13.86
CA GLY A 45 -8.68 -11.95 13.58
C GLY A 45 -10.20 -12.14 13.64
N ASP A 46 -10.90 -11.04 13.93
CA ASP A 46 -12.35 -10.97 13.79
C ASP A 46 -12.70 -10.54 12.34
N PRO A 47 -13.49 -11.32 11.59
CA PRO A 47 -13.83 -11.02 10.20
C PRO A 47 -14.50 -9.68 9.97
N ASP A 48 -15.54 -9.36 10.75
CA ASP A 48 -16.35 -8.17 10.55
C ASP A 48 -15.56 -6.93 10.97
N VAL A 49 -14.78 -7.03 12.05
CA VAL A 49 -13.86 -5.97 12.47
C VAL A 49 -12.77 -5.74 11.42
N THR A 50 -12.26 -6.81 10.81
CA THR A 50 -11.22 -6.70 9.77
C THR A 50 -11.76 -6.08 8.50
N GLU A 51 -12.92 -6.52 8.01
CA GLU A 51 -13.60 -5.93 6.85
C GLU A 51 -13.87 -4.44 7.07
N LYS A 52 -14.45 -4.09 8.22
CA LYS A 52 -14.69 -2.70 8.59
C LYS A 52 -13.41 -1.87 8.64
N ASN A 53 -12.33 -2.40 9.22
CA ASN A 53 -11.05 -1.70 9.23
C ASN A 53 -10.54 -1.47 7.80
N ILE A 54 -10.58 -2.49 6.94
CA ILE A 54 -10.13 -2.36 5.56
C ILE A 54 -10.89 -1.22 4.84
N GLU A 55 -12.22 -1.18 4.99
CA GLU A 55 -13.05 -0.10 4.42
C GLU A 55 -12.70 1.28 5.01
N ASP A 56 -12.62 1.37 6.35
CA ASP A 56 -12.38 2.62 7.06
C ASP A 56 -11.00 3.21 6.73
N TYR A 57 -9.95 2.38 6.67
CA TYR A 57 -8.58 2.84 6.38
C TYR A 57 -8.32 3.08 4.88
N THR A 58 -9.09 2.43 4.00
CA THR A 58 -9.14 2.82 2.57
C THR A 58 -9.80 4.18 2.42
N ARG A 59 -10.89 4.45 3.14
CA ARG A 59 -11.53 5.77 3.18
C ARG A 59 -10.61 6.84 3.77
N GLU A 60 -9.91 6.55 4.87
CA GLU A 60 -8.97 7.50 5.49
C GLU A 60 -7.86 7.94 4.51
N MET A 61 -7.34 7.02 3.70
CA MET A 61 -6.37 7.38 2.66
C MET A 61 -6.97 8.34 1.61
N ARG A 62 -8.23 8.13 1.20
CA ARG A 62 -8.90 9.04 0.26
C ARG A 62 -9.14 10.42 0.88
N GLU A 63 -9.62 10.46 2.13
CA GLU A 63 -9.79 11.72 2.87
C GLU A 63 -8.46 12.46 3.05
N ALA A 64 -7.35 11.74 3.15
CA ALA A 64 -6.01 12.32 3.19
C ALA A 64 -5.49 12.79 1.81
N GLY A 65 -6.24 12.58 0.73
CA GLY A 65 -5.92 13.08 -0.62
C GLY A 65 -5.33 12.04 -1.58
N TYR A 66 -5.22 10.77 -1.22
CA TYR A 66 -4.69 9.72 -2.12
C TYR A 66 -5.80 9.16 -3.01
N ASN A 67 -5.52 8.90 -4.29
CA ASN A 67 -6.39 8.07 -5.11
C ASN A 67 -6.12 6.61 -4.78
N VAL A 68 -7.13 5.83 -4.39
CA VAL A 68 -6.92 4.50 -3.84
C VAL A 68 -7.71 3.45 -4.62
N ARG A 69 -7.05 2.36 -5.01
CA ARG A 69 -7.68 1.10 -5.39
C ARG A 69 -7.32 0.01 -4.37
N GLY A 70 -8.32 -0.57 -3.74
CA GLY A 70 -8.18 -1.77 -2.92
C GLY A 70 -8.55 -3.00 -3.74
N ILE A 71 -7.68 -4.01 -3.80
CA ILE A 71 -7.93 -5.28 -4.48
C ILE A 71 -7.63 -6.40 -3.47
N TRP A 72 -8.66 -6.93 -2.84
CA TRP A 72 -8.53 -7.91 -1.76
C TRP A 72 -8.73 -9.31 -2.31
N ARG A 73 -7.77 -10.21 -2.09
CA ARG A 73 -7.82 -11.59 -2.56
C ARG A 73 -7.17 -12.58 -1.61
N GLY A 74 -7.67 -13.82 -1.63
CA GLY A 74 -6.98 -14.97 -1.06
C GLY A 74 -6.05 -15.66 -2.07
N PRO A 75 -5.28 -16.67 -1.62
CA PRO A 75 -4.41 -17.47 -2.49
C PRO A 75 -5.16 -18.39 -3.47
N GLU A 76 -6.46 -18.60 -3.28
CA GLU A 76 -7.34 -19.35 -4.17
C GLU A 76 -7.67 -18.61 -5.48
N ILE A 77 -7.56 -17.29 -5.47
CA ILE A 77 -7.79 -16.46 -6.66
C ILE A 77 -6.56 -16.53 -7.54
N GLU A 78 -6.72 -16.67 -8.85
CA GLU A 78 -5.61 -16.71 -9.80
C GLU A 78 -4.88 -15.36 -9.89
N GLY A 79 -3.53 -15.39 -9.95
CA GLY A 79 -2.73 -14.16 -10.07
C GLY A 79 -3.06 -13.34 -11.32
N SER A 80 -3.49 -13.98 -12.41
CA SER A 80 -3.91 -13.27 -13.62
C SER A 80 -5.12 -12.35 -13.41
N GLU A 81 -6.08 -12.75 -12.57
CA GLU A 81 -7.23 -11.91 -12.23
C GLU A 81 -6.81 -10.70 -11.40
N PHE A 82 -5.85 -10.87 -10.49
CA PHE A 82 -5.24 -9.76 -9.77
C PHE A 82 -4.52 -8.79 -10.72
N ALA A 83 -3.71 -9.32 -11.64
CA ALA A 83 -2.95 -8.52 -12.60
C ALA A 83 -3.86 -7.64 -13.47
N GLU A 84 -4.98 -8.17 -13.98
CA GLU A 84 -5.96 -7.39 -14.75
C GLU A 84 -6.52 -6.19 -13.96
N ASN A 85 -6.70 -6.35 -12.65
CA ASN A 85 -7.19 -5.27 -11.79
C ASN A 85 -6.11 -4.25 -11.40
N VAL A 86 -4.83 -4.60 -11.55
CA VAL A 86 -3.70 -3.67 -11.33
C VAL A 86 -3.43 -2.82 -12.59
N LYS A 87 -3.70 -3.32 -13.79
CA LYS A 87 -3.38 -2.63 -15.06
C LYS A 87 -4.03 -1.25 -15.23
N GLY A 88 -3.41 -0.46 -16.11
CA GLY A 88 -4.02 0.75 -16.69
C GLY A 88 -4.01 1.99 -15.81
N VAL A 89 -3.24 1.99 -14.72
CA VAL A 89 -3.06 3.16 -13.83
C VAL A 89 -1.57 3.36 -13.55
N ASP A 90 -1.13 4.62 -13.61
CA ASP A 90 0.21 5.00 -13.20
C ASP A 90 0.30 5.03 -11.66
N TRP A 91 0.79 3.93 -11.09
CA TRP A 91 0.83 3.72 -9.65
C TRP A 91 2.07 4.35 -9.02
N HIS A 92 1.85 5.16 -8.00
CA HIS A 92 2.94 5.71 -7.19
C HIS A 92 3.33 4.73 -6.09
N ALA A 93 2.34 4.07 -5.47
CA ALA A 93 2.55 3.11 -4.41
C ALA A 93 1.77 1.82 -4.66
N ALA A 94 2.43 0.69 -4.38
CA ALA A 94 1.83 -0.64 -4.42
C ALA A 94 2.02 -1.32 -3.06
N GLY A 95 0.91 -1.67 -2.41
CA GLY A 95 0.89 -2.14 -1.04
C GLY A 95 0.46 -3.60 -0.90
N VAL A 96 1.07 -4.32 0.04
CA VAL A 96 0.55 -5.61 0.53
C VAL A 96 0.32 -5.53 2.03
N GLY A 97 -0.90 -5.90 2.44
CA GLY A 97 -1.38 -5.85 3.81
C GLY A 97 -0.59 -6.73 4.78
N PHE A 98 -0.46 -6.25 6.03
CA PHE A 98 0.13 -7.01 7.13
C PHE A 98 -0.46 -8.41 7.31
N GLY A 99 -1.78 -8.61 7.09
CA GLY A 99 -2.41 -9.93 7.24
C GLY A 99 -1.93 -10.99 6.24
N VAL A 100 -1.25 -10.60 5.17
CA VAL A 100 -0.55 -11.51 4.25
C VAL A 100 0.93 -11.58 4.63
N ARG A 101 1.59 -10.42 4.76
CA ARG A 101 3.04 -10.31 5.01
C ARG A 101 3.51 -10.82 6.39
N GLY A 102 2.67 -10.65 7.41
CA GLY A 102 2.97 -11.02 8.79
C GLY A 102 2.56 -12.45 9.16
N SER A 103 2.01 -13.19 8.20
CA SER A 103 1.52 -14.55 8.42
C SER A 103 2.67 -15.55 8.56
N ASN A 104 2.41 -16.64 9.29
CA ASN A 104 3.26 -17.84 9.35
C ASN A 104 2.75 -18.98 8.46
N MET A 105 1.75 -18.72 7.60
CA MET A 105 1.13 -19.71 6.72
C MET A 105 1.86 -19.75 5.37
N THR A 106 2.13 -20.96 4.85
CA THR A 106 2.83 -21.14 3.58
C THR A 106 2.07 -20.52 2.40
N ASP A 107 0.76 -20.72 2.32
CA ASP A 107 -0.07 -20.16 1.24
C ASP A 107 -0.01 -18.63 1.20
N LEU A 108 0.01 -17.97 2.37
CA LEU A 108 0.10 -16.52 2.46
C LEU A 108 1.50 -15.99 2.15
N THR A 109 2.53 -16.81 2.38
CA THR A 109 3.89 -16.51 1.92
C THR A 109 3.95 -16.55 0.40
N GLY A 110 3.37 -17.58 -0.23
CA GLY A 110 3.26 -17.66 -1.69
C GLY A 110 2.45 -16.51 -2.30
N LEU A 111 1.32 -16.17 -1.70
CA LEU A 111 0.50 -15.01 -2.11
C LEU A 111 1.28 -13.69 -1.99
N PHE A 112 2.10 -13.52 -0.95
CA PHE A 112 2.95 -12.33 -0.82
C PHE A 112 3.94 -12.22 -1.98
N GLU A 113 4.64 -13.31 -2.30
CA GLU A 113 5.63 -13.35 -3.37
C GLU A 113 4.99 -13.11 -4.75
N GLU A 114 3.86 -13.74 -5.02
CA GLU A 114 3.12 -13.57 -6.27
C GLU A 114 2.65 -12.12 -6.46
N ASN A 115 2.07 -11.49 -5.42
CA ASN A 115 1.65 -10.10 -5.49
C ASN A 115 2.81 -9.15 -5.80
N LEU A 116 3.99 -9.39 -5.23
CA LEU A 116 5.18 -8.58 -5.53
C LEU A 116 5.68 -8.81 -6.96
N ALA A 117 5.62 -10.03 -7.47
CA ALA A 117 5.97 -10.33 -8.86
C ALA A 117 5.04 -9.59 -9.82
N ILE A 118 3.72 -9.67 -9.60
CA ILE A 118 2.72 -8.99 -10.42
C ILE A 118 2.88 -7.47 -10.35
N TYR A 119 3.14 -6.89 -9.18
CA TYR A 119 3.42 -5.46 -9.10
C TYR A 119 4.68 -5.05 -9.89
N ARG A 120 5.72 -5.89 -9.96
CA ARG A 120 6.90 -5.57 -10.78
C ARG A 120 6.58 -5.55 -12.27
N GLU A 121 5.61 -6.34 -12.71
CA GLU A 121 5.21 -6.43 -14.11
C GLU A 121 4.22 -5.33 -14.48
N GLU A 122 3.17 -5.14 -13.68
CA GLU A 122 2.03 -4.28 -14.01
C GLU A 122 2.10 -2.87 -13.39
N ALA A 123 2.97 -2.68 -12.39
CA ALA A 123 3.19 -1.42 -11.70
C ALA A 123 4.69 -1.16 -11.47
N PRO A 124 5.55 -1.24 -12.52
CA PRO A 124 7.00 -1.30 -12.37
C PRO A 124 7.63 -0.09 -11.66
N ASP A 125 7.02 1.08 -11.77
CA ASP A 125 7.49 2.33 -11.16
C ASP A 125 6.95 2.55 -9.73
N ALA A 126 5.99 1.72 -9.29
CA ALA A 126 5.36 1.88 -7.99
C ALA A 126 6.32 1.53 -6.85
N LYS A 127 6.36 2.39 -5.83
CA LYS A 127 7.08 2.09 -4.59
C LYS A 127 6.32 1.04 -3.79
N PHE A 128 7.00 -0.05 -3.41
CA PHE A 128 6.44 -0.99 -2.46
C PHE A 128 6.29 -0.36 -1.07
N VAL A 129 5.07 -0.41 -0.55
CA VAL A 129 4.71 0.07 0.78
C VAL A 129 4.11 -1.04 1.61
N PHE A 130 4.41 -1.03 2.90
CA PHE A 130 3.93 -2.06 3.82
C PHE A 130 3.46 -1.40 5.11
N ASN A 131 2.22 -1.69 5.48
CA ASN A 131 1.66 -1.36 6.79
C ASN A 131 2.14 -2.40 7.84
N TYR A 132 2.07 -2.04 9.12
CA TYR A 132 2.41 -2.95 10.23
C TYR A 132 1.18 -3.47 10.98
N ASN A 133 -0.01 -2.96 10.66
CA ASN A 133 -1.32 -3.48 11.07
C ASN A 133 -2.42 -2.86 10.18
N PRO A 134 -3.67 -3.36 10.21
CA PRO A 134 -4.76 -2.85 9.34
C PRO A 134 -5.03 -1.34 9.44
N ARG A 135 -4.62 -0.69 10.53
CA ARG A 135 -4.85 0.73 10.82
C ARG A 135 -3.74 1.67 10.35
N SER A 136 -2.74 1.13 9.64
CA SER A 136 -1.51 1.86 9.28
C SER A 136 -1.29 1.98 7.78
N PHE A 137 -2.35 1.86 6.97
CA PHE A 137 -2.30 2.07 5.52
C PHE A 137 -1.82 3.49 5.18
N LEU A 138 -2.47 4.52 5.73
CA LEU A 138 -2.10 5.91 5.50
C LEU A 138 -0.63 6.19 5.85
N TRP A 139 -0.16 5.73 7.01
CA TRP A 139 1.24 5.86 7.40
C TRP A 139 2.19 5.24 6.36
N SER A 140 1.85 4.05 5.84
CA SER A 140 2.72 3.30 4.93
C SER A 140 2.98 4.03 3.61
N VAL A 141 1.99 4.81 3.14
CA VAL A 141 2.07 5.62 1.91
C VAL A 141 2.67 6.99 2.22
N LYS A 142 2.16 7.69 3.23
CA LYS A 142 2.51 9.08 3.55
C LYS A 142 3.99 9.29 3.84
N ARG A 143 4.68 8.27 4.37
CA ARG A 143 6.13 8.33 4.64
C ARG A 143 7.00 8.43 3.39
N TYR A 144 6.46 8.17 2.20
CA TYR A 144 7.15 8.31 0.91
C TYR A 144 6.51 9.36 0.01
N PHE A 145 5.19 9.51 0.08
CA PHE A 145 4.42 10.42 -0.77
C PHE A 145 3.65 11.43 0.09
N PRO A 146 4.32 12.33 0.82
CA PRO A 146 3.63 13.27 1.69
C PRO A 146 2.80 14.27 0.87
N ILE A 147 1.53 14.43 1.26
CA ILE A 147 0.65 15.49 0.75
C ILE A 147 0.84 16.74 1.63
N SER A 148 1.09 17.89 1.00
CA SER A 148 1.44 19.14 1.71
C SER A 148 0.24 19.96 2.18
N THR A 149 -0.96 19.64 1.70
CA THR A 149 -2.18 20.43 1.91
C THR A 149 -3.25 19.64 2.66
N ASP A 150 -4.21 20.35 3.27
CA ASP A 150 -5.45 19.75 3.79
C ASP A 150 -6.39 19.45 2.60
N CYS A 151 -6.84 18.20 2.47
CA CYS A 151 -7.61 17.71 1.33
C CYS A 151 -9.12 17.60 1.60
N LYS A 152 -9.64 18.21 2.67
CA LYS A 152 -11.08 18.14 3.02
C LYS A 152 -12.03 18.48 1.86
N ASP A 153 -11.73 19.53 1.10
CA ASP A 153 -12.60 19.98 -0.01
C ASP A 153 -12.26 19.30 -1.35
N HIS A 154 -11.12 18.59 -1.40
CA HIS A 154 -10.61 17.91 -2.57
C HIS A 154 -10.01 16.56 -2.19
N PRO A 155 -10.81 15.61 -1.66
CA PRO A 155 -10.31 14.28 -1.31
C PRO A 155 -9.82 13.54 -2.56
N GLY A 156 -8.98 12.55 -2.33
CA GLY A 156 -8.56 11.65 -3.39
C GLY A 156 -9.71 10.77 -3.89
N LYS A 157 -9.50 10.18 -5.07
CA LYS A 157 -10.51 9.39 -5.77
C LYS A 157 -10.59 7.95 -5.23
N ASP A 158 -11.81 7.41 -5.27
CA ASP A 158 -12.01 5.97 -5.22
C ASP A 158 -11.75 5.39 -6.61
N LEU A 159 -10.68 4.61 -6.75
CA LEU A 159 -10.32 3.92 -7.99
C LEU A 159 -10.84 2.47 -8.02
N GLY A 160 -11.60 2.07 -7.00
CA GLY A 160 -12.22 0.75 -6.87
C GLY A 160 -11.91 0.08 -5.54
N PHE A 161 -12.93 -0.56 -4.97
CA PHE A 161 -12.80 -1.50 -3.86
C PHE A 161 -13.29 -2.86 -4.34
N ILE A 162 -12.34 -3.75 -4.60
CA ILE A 162 -12.56 -5.02 -5.29
C ILE A 162 -12.28 -6.13 -4.29
N THR A 163 -13.27 -6.97 -4.04
CA THR A 163 -13.12 -8.19 -3.25
C THR A 163 -13.21 -9.37 -4.20
N LEU A 164 -12.07 -10.02 -4.44
CA LEU A 164 -11.96 -11.27 -5.18
C LEU A 164 -11.94 -12.38 -4.13
N CYS A 165 -13.09 -13.01 -3.92
CA CYS A 165 -13.20 -14.07 -2.93
C CYS A 165 -14.34 -15.01 -3.27
N ASP A 166 -14.03 -16.29 -3.33
CA ASP A 166 -15.00 -17.34 -3.58
C ASP A 166 -15.57 -17.87 -2.25
N GLU A 167 -15.75 -19.20 -2.14
CA GLU A 167 -16.24 -19.87 -0.93
C GLU A 167 -15.37 -19.61 0.30
N ALA A 168 -14.13 -19.14 0.13
CA ALA A 168 -13.21 -18.82 1.21
C ALA A 168 -13.66 -17.63 2.08
N CYS A 169 -14.63 -16.82 1.64
CA CYS A 169 -15.20 -15.72 2.42
C CYS A 169 -16.56 -16.01 3.08
N ASN A 170 -17.05 -17.24 2.99
CA ASN A 170 -18.32 -17.67 3.58
C ASN A 170 -18.19 -18.16 5.04
#